data_AF-A0A942FDB0-F1
#
_entry.id   AF-A0A942FDB0-F1
#
_cell.length_a   1.000
_cell.length_b   1.000
_cell.length_c   1.000
_cell.angle_alpha   90.00
_cell.angle_beta   90.00
_cell.angle_gamma   90.00
#
_symmetry.space_group_name_H-M   'P 1'
#
loop_
_entity.id
_entity.type
_entity.pdbx_description
1 polymer ?
#
loop_
_entity_poly.entity_id
_entity_poly.type
_entity_poly.pdbx_seq_one_letter_code
_entity_poly.pdbx_strand_id
1 'polypeptide(L)' 'FQQPEGVVRKEICIETKKLTTEFCPDVYEEVFNEKYLPESCDVHTSQLLKEQPKRGVIRF' A
#
# COMPACT_ATOMS: atom_id res chain seq x y z
N PHE A 1 3.93 -20.70 17.26
CA PHE A 1 3.58 -20.62 15.83
C PHE A 1 4.87 -20.33 15.07
N GLN A 2 5.36 -21.27 14.27
CA GLN A 2 6.49 -21.01 13.37
C GLN A 2 5.91 -20.59 12.02
N GLN A 3 6.39 -19.45 11.51
CA GLN A 3 5.96 -18.96 10.20
C GLN A 3 6.49 -19.93 9.14
N PRO A 4 5.63 -20.46 8.25
CA PRO A 4 6.07 -21.37 7.20
C PRO A 4 6.97 -20.63 6.20
N GLU A 5 7.86 -21.38 5.56
CA GLU A 5 8.72 -20.85 4.49
C GLU A 5 7.89 -20.29 3.33
N GLY A 6 8.32 -19.15 2.78
CA GLY A 6 7.60 -18.44 1.72
C GLY A 6 6.43 -17.60 2.21
N VAL A 7 6.19 -17.52 3.52
CA VAL A 7 5.31 -16.51 4.12
C VAL A 7 6.18 -15.42 4.74
N VAL A 8 5.88 -14.16 4.44
CA VAL A 8 6.60 -12.97 4.91
C VAL A 8 5.63 -11.96 5.49
N ARG A 9 6.10 -11.15 6.43
CA ARG A 9 5.35 -10.04 7.01
C ARG A 9 5.73 -8.78 6.25
N LYS A 10 4.76 -8.02 5.76
CA LYS A 10 5.00 -6.76 5.05
C LYS A 10 4.00 -5.71 5.48
N GLU A 11 4.45 -4.47 5.41
CA GLU A 11 3.62 -3.30 5.65
C GLU A 11 2.93 -2.87 4.35
N ILE A 12 1.64 -2.58 4.45
CA ILE A 12 0.76 -2.28 3.33
C ILE A 12 0.08 -0.95 3.57
N CYS A 13 -0.01 -0.14 2.52
CA CYS A 13 -0.74 1.12 2.56
C CYS A 13 -2.24 0.85 2.66
N ILE A 14 -2.92 1.48 3.63
CA ILE A 14 -4.36 1.28 3.87
C ILE A 14 -5.20 1.73 2.66
N GLU A 15 -4.81 2.82 2.00
CA GLU A 15 -5.57 3.39 0.89
C GLU A 15 -5.48 2.58 -0.40
N THR A 16 -4.25 2.21 -0.79
CA THR A 16 -3.98 1.56 -2.07
C THR A 16 -3.93 0.05 -1.98
N LYS A 17 -3.81 -0.51 -0.76
CA LYS A 17 -3.59 -1.94 -0.50
C LYS A 17 -2.36 -2.50 -1.22
N LYS A 18 -1.38 -1.62 -1.45
CA LYS A 18 -0.10 -1.91 -2.09
C LYS A 18 1.03 -1.85 -1.05
N LEU A 19 2.19 -2.39 -1.39
CA LEU A 19 3.38 -2.32 -0.54
C LEU A 19 3.65 -0.88 -0.14
N THR A 20 3.86 -0.65 1.15
CA THR A 20 4.11 0.69 1.65
C THR A 20 5.38 1.28 1.03
N THR A 21 5.37 2.60 0.93
CA THR A 21 6.53 3.44 0.59
C THR A 21 6.84 4.33 1.77
N GLU A 22 8.02 4.93 1.80
CA GLU A 22 8.46 5.85 2.86
C GLU A 22 7.56 7.09 3.06
N PHE A 23 6.64 7.35 2.13
CA PHE A 23 5.69 8.47 2.19
C PHE A 23 4.26 8.05 2.53
N CYS A 24 3.96 6.76 2.72
CA CYS A 24 2.62 6.31 3.11
C CYS A 24 2.29 6.81 4.52
N PRO A 25 1.21 7.59 4.71
CA PRO A 25 0.82 8.10 6.02
C PRO A 25 0.25 7.01 6.92
N ASP A 26 -0.57 6.12 6.34
CA ASP A 26 -1.28 5.07 7.06
C ASP A 26 -0.93 3.71 6.47
N VAL A 27 -0.35 2.86 7.33
CA VAL A 27 0.11 1.51 7.00
C VAL A 27 -0.39 0.49 8.00
N TYR A 28 -0.49 -0.76 7.57
CA TYR A 28 -0.80 -1.89 8.44
C TYR A 28 0.07 -3.09 8.09
N GLU A 29 0.41 -3.90 9.07
CA GLU A 29 1.15 -5.15 8.86
C GLU A 29 0.21 -6.27 8.43
N GLU A 30 0.56 -6.95 7.34
CA GLU A 30 -0.16 -8.12 6.86
C GLU A 30 0.82 -9.21 6.44
N VAL A 31 0.33 -10.45 6.49
CA VAL A 31 1.13 -11.65 6.22
C VAL A 31 0.87 -12.10 4.79
N PHE A 32 1.92 -12.06 3.96
CA PHE A 32 1.86 -12.38 2.55
C PHE A 32 2.61 -13.65 2.22
N ASN A 33 2.22 -14.28 1.13
CA ASN A 33 3.09 -15.24 0.45
C ASN A 33 4.10 -14.45 -0.39
N GLU A 34 5.39 -14.73 -0.22
CA GLU A 34 6.51 -14.06 -0.90
C GLU A 34 6.35 -14.04 -2.42
N LYS A 35 5.70 -15.06 -3.00
CA LYS A 35 5.44 -15.15 -4.44
C LYS A 35 4.33 -14.24 -4.95
N TYR A 36 3.48 -13.74 -4.05
CA TYR A 36 2.27 -12.98 -4.39
C TYR A 36 2.27 -11.60 -3.71
N LEU A 37 3.45 -11.02 -3.54
CA LEU A 37 3.57 -9.67 -3.01
C LEU A 37 2.93 -8.66 -3.99
N PRO A 38 2.11 -7.73 -3.49
CA PRO A 38 1.58 -6.65 -4.31
C PRO A 38 2.69 -5.69 -4.73
N GLU A 39 2.44 -4.88 -5.76
CA GLU A 39 3.35 -3.80 -6.17
C GLU A 39 3.46 -2.72 -5.09
N SER A 40 4.46 -1.83 -5.22
CA SER A 40 4.61 -0.64 -4.36
C SER A 40 3.48 0.36 -4.56
N CYS A 41 3.17 1.13 -3.51
CA CYS A 41 2.17 2.19 -3.53
C CYS A 41 2.51 3.26 -4.57
N ASP A 42 1.63 3.46 -5.55
CA ASP A 42 1.81 4.47 -6.62
C ASP A 42 1.31 5.86 -6.24
N VAL A 43 0.51 5.94 -5.18
CA VAL A 43 -0.11 7.21 -4.73
C VAL A 43 0.84 7.99 -3.83
N HIS A 44 1.40 7.32 -2.82
CA HIS A 44 2.34 7.92 -1.88
C HIS A 44 3.78 7.77 -2.35
N THR A 45 4.07 8.23 -3.56
CA THR A 45 5.44 8.15 -4.14
C THR A 45 6.31 9.35 -3.78
N SER A 46 5.71 10.42 -3.28
CA SER A 46 6.44 11.60 -2.81
C SER A 46 5.63 12.34 -1.76
N GLN A 47 6.33 13.08 -0.91
CA GLN A 47 5.74 13.91 0.14
C GLN A 47 4.77 14.99 -0.40
N LEU A 48 4.83 15.29 -1.71
CA LEU A 48 4.00 16.28 -2.39
C LEU A 48 2.67 15.72 -2.92
N LEU A 49 2.54 14.39 -3.06
CA LEU A 49 1.32 13.72 -3.51
C LEU A 49 0.43 13.29 -2.34
N LYS A 50 0.43 14.07 -1.25
CA LYS A 50 -0.58 13.93 -0.19
C LYS A 50 -1.92 14.35 -0.77
N GLU A 51 -2.71 13.36 -1.14
CA GLU A 51 -4.14 13.46 -1.46
C GLU A 51 -4.51 14.55 -2.47
N GLN A 52 -4.55 14.18 -3.75
CA GLN A 52 -5.45 14.88 -4.66
C GLN A 52 -6.87 14.35 -4.39
N PRO A 53 -7.79 15.15 -3.81
CA PRO A 53 -9.17 14.73 -3.66
C PRO A 53 -9.70 14.42 -5.06
N LYS A 54 -10.23 13.21 -5.25
CA LYS A 54 -10.83 12.76 -6.51
C LYS A 54 -11.91 13.78 -6.90
N ARG A 55 -11.55 14.75 -7.75
CA ARG A 55 -12.52 15.65 -8.40
C ARG A 55 -13.41 14.78 -9.26
N GLY A 56 -14.50 14.31 -8.66
CA GLY A 56 -15.65 13.81 -9.40
C GLY A 56 -16.14 14.93 -10.28
N VAL A 57 -15.74 14.91 -11.55
CA VAL A 57 -16.31 15.78 -12.57
C VAL A 57 -17.72 15.27 -12.81
N ILE A 58 -18.70 15.86 -12.11
CA ILE A 58 -20.11 15.69 -12.42
C ILE A 58 -20.30 16.34 -13.81
N ARG A 59 -20.44 15.52 -14.85
CA ARG A 59 -20.88 16.00 -16.16
C ARG A 59 -22.40 16.14 -16.10
N PHE A 60 -22.87 17.38 -16.18
CA PHE A 60 -24.28 17.75 -16.38
C PHE A 60 -24.74 17.35 -17.78
#